data_AF-A0A7W1XCJ9-F1
#
_entry.id   AF-A0A7W1XCJ9-F1
#
_cell.length_a   1.000
_cell.length_b   1.000
_cell.length_c   1.000
_cell.angle_alpha   90.00
_cell.angle_beta   90.00
_cell.angle_gamma   90.00
#
_symmetry.space_group_name_H-M   'P 1'
#
loop_
_entity.id
_entity.type
_entity.pdbx_description
1 polymer ?
#
loop_
_entity_poly.entity_id
_entity_poly.type
_entity_poly.pdbx_seq_one_letter_code
_entity_poly.pdbx_strand_id
1 'polypeptide(L)'
;MQKRKFCFLLFGMLVAAFSLSGCSPVLQQIKQTAGSQIDKPDQLNHLDQLAIKDNQSTQEEKEIEQDDLPRSPAPHTDLPDILADRGEGEYAGDKYNQSRVIKALKQMPKGLSDDKAYAYLLGLVGENYKNDVQFFDELGKTSYEDKVNAWQQVANRWKADTTQKSGANSSASASTLPAKPTAPKKINFVVLLDTSKSMDGEINGKTKMDYAKEAIQKFADSLPKDKTAFQLRVYGNQGSAEEKDKPLSCQSTAKLVSGAVPDQSKWKEVLDKIKPTGYTPMALAILTSKQDMMPGAPTQAENQLIIVSDGYENCGGDPVKAAENLHLSNALANVHVIGIDVDPKTETKLKQVTDVTGGDYTAVDDPKKLDQAFQERKLSLKMANSPWQMRALDSIIKEHRLDENRLEQFHDNLVGKIEQEYNRLDQANHFVEKTGKVDTETFDTINNWIHERKSQLKDYSDRRQQEISMELDKNWQNQANVLLDDWSKEGGDKTEIIKQAKQLLQNDLLKKQMDLYKLKQNQADVH
;
A
#
# COMPACT_ATOMS: atom_id res chain seq x y z
N MET A 1 39.70 -44.72 -32.50
CA MET A 1 40.43 -45.45 -31.42
C MET A 1 39.99 -44.78 -30.13
N GLN A 2 39.41 -45.39 -29.09
CA GLN A 2 39.45 -46.74 -28.55
C GLN A 2 38.15 -46.94 -27.72
N LYS A 3 37.71 -48.20 -27.63
CA LYS A 3 36.44 -48.69 -27.04
C LYS A 3 36.51 -48.85 -25.52
N ARG A 4 35.34 -48.83 -24.86
CA ARG A 4 34.85 -49.64 -23.71
C ARG A 4 33.43 -49.14 -23.40
N LYS A 5 32.27 -49.78 -23.63
CA LYS A 5 31.71 -51.16 -23.56
C LYS A 5 31.54 -51.73 -22.14
N PHE A 6 30.28 -52.12 -21.86
CA PHE A 6 29.72 -53.03 -20.85
C PHE A 6 29.42 -52.45 -19.44
N CYS A 7 28.33 -52.77 -18.72
CA CYS A 7 27.37 -53.88 -18.84
C CYS A 7 26.02 -53.57 -18.16
N PHE A 8 24.96 -54.18 -18.68
CA PHE A 8 23.62 -54.37 -18.11
C PHE A 8 23.64 -55.13 -16.77
N LEU A 9 22.64 -54.88 -15.91
CA LEU A 9 22.05 -55.88 -15.02
C LEU A 9 20.56 -55.57 -14.81
N LEU A 10 19.72 -56.38 -15.46
CA LEU A 10 18.34 -56.68 -15.11
C LEU A 10 18.33 -57.55 -13.84
N PHE A 11 17.42 -57.29 -12.92
CA PHE A 11 16.87 -58.35 -12.06
C PHE A 11 15.36 -58.16 -11.95
N GLY A 12 14.62 -59.19 -12.33
CA GLY A 12 13.18 -59.19 -12.46
C GLY A 12 12.42 -59.66 -11.21
N MET A 13 11.10 -59.49 -11.34
CA MET A 13 9.98 -60.18 -10.69
C MET A 13 10.15 -60.68 -9.25
N LEU A 14 9.31 -60.13 -8.36
CA LEU A 14 8.51 -60.99 -7.48
C LEU A 14 7.12 -60.38 -7.28
N VAL A 15 6.11 -61.09 -7.79
CA VAL A 15 4.70 -60.91 -7.45
C VAL A 15 4.47 -61.62 -6.12
N ALA A 16 3.94 -60.91 -5.12
CA ALA A 16 3.29 -61.52 -3.96
C ALA A 16 2.11 -60.64 -3.54
N ALA A 17 0.90 -61.16 -3.76
CA ALA A 17 -0.33 -60.63 -3.21
C ALA A 17 -0.43 -61.00 -1.73
N PHE A 18 -0.65 -60.01 -0.86
CA PHE A 18 -1.28 -60.20 0.44
C PHE A 18 -2.09 -58.96 0.79
N SER A 19 -3.38 -59.20 1.03
CA SER A 19 -4.36 -58.28 1.58
C SER A 19 -4.27 -58.23 3.11
N LEU A 20 -4.87 -57.16 3.66
CA LEU A 20 -5.30 -56.89 5.05
C LEU A 20 -4.44 -55.92 5.89
N SER A 21 -5.06 -54.74 6.08
CA SER A 21 -5.25 -54.00 7.34
C SER A 21 -4.04 -53.64 8.22
N GLY A 22 -3.87 -52.34 8.48
CA GLY A 22 -3.13 -51.84 9.64
C GLY A 22 -2.72 -50.39 9.51
N CYS A 23 -3.35 -49.51 10.27
CA CYS A 23 -3.12 -48.06 10.32
C CYS A 23 -1.66 -47.68 10.66
N SER A 24 -1.12 -46.69 9.94
CA SER A 24 0.16 -46.04 10.25
C SER A 24 -0.05 -44.84 11.20
N PRO A 25 0.77 -44.66 12.26
CA PRO A 25 0.60 -43.61 13.26
C PRO A 25 1.33 -42.33 12.82
N VAL A 26 0.73 -41.57 11.91
CA VAL A 26 1.22 -40.22 11.52
C VAL A 26 0.11 -39.16 11.62
N LEU A 27 -1.12 -39.57 11.92
CA LEU A 27 -2.28 -38.68 11.96
C LEU A 27 -2.66 -38.16 13.35
N GLN A 28 -1.77 -38.30 14.35
CA GLN A 28 -2.05 -37.85 15.73
C GLN A 28 -1.19 -36.67 16.20
N GLN A 29 -0.40 -36.05 15.31
CA GLN A 29 0.43 -34.88 15.65
C GLN A 29 0.10 -33.59 14.86
N ILE A 30 -0.91 -33.61 13.98
CA ILE A 30 -1.34 -32.42 13.21
C ILE A 30 -2.58 -31.73 13.84
N LYS A 31 -3.07 -32.22 14.99
CA LYS A 31 -4.29 -31.67 15.64
C LYS A 31 -4.05 -30.55 16.66
N GLN A 32 -2.84 -29.99 16.76
CA GLN A 32 -2.53 -28.98 17.79
C GLN A 32 -1.87 -27.68 17.33
N THR A 33 -1.62 -27.46 16.03
CA THR A 33 -1.04 -26.18 15.58
C THR A 33 -1.41 -25.93 14.13
N ALA A 34 -2.51 -25.20 13.93
CA ALA A 34 -2.90 -24.41 12.75
C ALA A 34 -4.42 -24.54 12.54
N GLY A 35 -5.16 -23.55 13.01
CA GLY A 35 -6.53 -23.30 12.61
C GLY A 35 -6.54 -22.37 11.40
N SER A 36 -6.93 -22.90 10.26
CA SER A 36 -7.64 -22.19 9.17
C SER A 36 -7.87 -23.22 8.07
N GLN A 37 -9.14 -23.36 7.67
CA GLN A 37 -9.56 -24.27 6.61
C GLN A 37 -9.08 -23.72 5.28
N ILE A 38 -8.23 -24.48 4.59
CA ILE A 38 -7.98 -24.36 3.16
C ILE A 38 -9.03 -25.25 2.48
N ASP A 39 -10.01 -24.66 1.81
CA ASP A 39 -10.99 -25.42 1.05
C ASP A 39 -10.37 -25.90 -0.27
N LYS A 40 -10.48 -27.22 -0.49
CA LYS A 40 -10.11 -27.93 -1.72
C LYS A 40 -11.10 -27.63 -2.85
N PRO A 41 -10.69 -27.80 -4.13
CA PRO A 41 -11.57 -27.64 -5.28
C PRO A 41 -12.52 -28.84 -5.40
N ASP A 42 -13.59 -28.82 -4.60
CA ASP A 42 -14.72 -29.74 -4.69
C ASP A 42 -15.95 -29.09 -4.03
N GLN A 43 -16.30 -27.87 -4.48
CA GLN A 43 -17.50 -27.14 -4.03
C GLN A 43 -18.53 -26.92 -5.14
N LEU A 44 -18.52 -27.74 -6.19
CA LEU A 44 -19.59 -27.75 -7.21
C LEU A 44 -20.89 -28.42 -6.72
N ASN A 45 -20.98 -28.90 -5.48
CA ASN A 45 -22.08 -29.75 -5.01
C ASN A 45 -22.78 -29.33 -3.70
N HIS A 46 -22.40 -28.20 -3.07
CA HIS A 46 -22.97 -27.86 -1.75
C HIS A 46 -24.34 -27.16 -1.84
N LEU A 47 -24.58 -26.36 -2.88
CA LEU A 47 -25.88 -25.72 -3.12
C LEU A 47 -26.94 -26.70 -3.61
N ASP A 48 -26.51 -27.69 -4.40
CA ASP A 48 -27.38 -28.73 -4.93
C ASP A 48 -28.05 -29.57 -3.84
N GLN A 49 -27.36 -29.74 -2.70
CA GLN A 49 -27.83 -30.51 -1.55
C GLN A 49 -28.75 -29.70 -0.62
N LEU A 50 -28.68 -28.37 -0.63
CA LEU A 50 -29.43 -27.49 0.28
C LEU A 50 -30.82 -27.09 -0.23
N ALA A 51 -31.14 -27.37 -1.50
CA ALA A 51 -32.43 -27.09 -2.13
C ALA A 51 -33.61 -27.95 -1.60
N ILE A 52 -33.35 -28.97 -0.78
CA ILE A 52 -34.33 -30.03 -0.44
C ILE A 52 -35.14 -29.78 0.87
N LYS A 53 -34.88 -28.74 1.67
CA LYS A 53 -35.57 -28.57 2.98
C LYS A 53 -36.16 -27.17 3.22
N ASP A 54 -37.40 -27.19 3.71
CA ASP A 54 -38.47 -26.20 3.57
C ASP A 54 -38.49 -25.03 4.59
N ASN A 55 -39.25 -24.00 4.17
CA ASN A 55 -40.09 -22.98 4.81
C ASN A 55 -39.79 -22.21 6.13
N GLN A 56 -40.01 -20.88 5.95
CA GLN A 56 -40.72 -19.88 6.77
C GLN A 56 -40.09 -19.27 8.04
N SER A 57 -39.81 -17.95 7.99
CA SER A 57 -40.61 -16.88 8.65
C SER A 57 -39.92 -15.50 8.56
N THR A 58 -40.75 -14.44 8.62
CA THR A 58 -40.48 -13.00 8.38
C THR A 58 -40.67 -12.16 9.65
N GLN A 59 -39.90 -11.06 9.82
CA GLN A 59 -40.25 -9.87 10.62
C GLN A 59 -39.55 -8.60 10.10
N GLU A 60 -40.21 -7.44 10.29
CA GLU A 60 -39.99 -6.11 9.68
C GLU A 60 -38.98 -5.20 10.42
N GLU A 61 -38.38 -4.25 9.69
CA GLU A 61 -37.38 -3.26 10.13
C GLU A 61 -37.91 -1.80 10.12
N LYS A 62 -37.21 -0.92 10.86
CA LYS A 62 -37.44 0.53 11.00
C LYS A 62 -36.62 1.36 9.99
N GLU A 63 -37.19 2.48 9.54
CA GLU A 63 -36.62 3.47 8.59
C GLU A 63 -35.34 4.19 9.08
N ILE A 64 -34.39 4.35 8.16
CA ILE A 64 -33.18 5.20 8.21
C ILE A 64 -33.24 6.14 6.99
N GLU A 65 -32.70 7.35 7.08
CA GLU A 65 -32.71 8.39 6.03
C GLU A 65 -32.08 7.94 4.69
N GLN A 66 -32.66 8.42 3.58
CA GLN A 66 -32.62 7.81 2.24
C GLN A 66 -31.29 7.96 1.45
N ASP A 67 -30.34 8.77 1.92
CA ASP A 67 -29.09 9.10 1.16
C ASP A 67 -27.83 8.35 1.68
N ASP A 68 -27.92 7.67 2.83
CA ASP A 68 -26.84 6.87 3.43
C ASP A 68 -27.14 5.35 3.45
N LEU A 69 -28.24 4.93 2.82
CA LEU A 69 -28.64 3.52 2.76
C LEU A 69 -28.05 2.81 1.52
N PRO A 70 -27.49 1.60 1.66
CA PRO A 70 -27.12 0.78 0.51
C PRO A 70 -28.37 0.50 -0.32
N ARG A 71 -28.45 1.06 -1.53
CA ARG A 71 -29.48 0.69 -2.50
C ARG A 71 -29.07 -0.64 -3.18
N SER A 72 -30.02 -1.46 -3.58
CA SER A 72 -29.72 -2.62 -4.43
C SER A 72 -29.16 -2.16 -5.79
N PRO A 73 -28.18 -2.87 -6.37
CA PRO A 73 -27.72 -2.58 -7.72
C PRO A 73 -28.87 -2.74 -8.73
N ALA A 74 -28.92 -1.87 -9.72
CA ALA A 74 -29.84 -1.98 -10.83
C ALA A 74 -29.36 -3.06 -11.82
N PRO A 75 -30.27 -3.70 -12.59
CA PRO A 75 -29.95 -4.79 -13.52
C PRO A 75 -29.28 -4.28 -14.80
N HIS A 76 -28.30 -3.39 -14.69
CA HIS A 76 -27.55 -2.86 -15.81
C HIS A 76 -26.75 -3.97 -16.50
N THR A 77 -26.85 -4.03 -17.83
CA THR A 77 -26.07 -4.94 -18.68
C THR A 77 -24.93 -4.24 -19.39
N ASP A 78 -24.95 -2.92 -19.50
CA ASP A 78 -23.91 -2.12 -20.15
C ASP A 78 -22.89 -1.60 -19.14
N LEU A 79 -21.60 -1.75 -19.47
CA LEU A 79 -20.49 -1.36 -18.58
C LEU A 79 -20.59 0.06 -17.99
N PRO A 80 -20.92 1.13 -18.74
CA PRO A 80 -20.94 2.48 -18.17
C PRO A 80 -21.92 2.61 -16.99
N ASP A 81 -23.08 1.97 -17.09
CA ASP A 81 -24.09 2.02 -16.04
C ASP A 81 -23.72 1.14 -14.86
N ILE A 82 -23.11 -0.03 -15.12
CA ILE A 82 -22.56 -0.91 -14.08
C ILE A 82 -21.52 -0.17 -13.23
N LEU A 83 -20.60 0.54 -13.87
CA LEU A 83 -19.54 1.29 -13.19
C LEU A 83 -20.07 2.53 -12.46
N ALA A 84 -21.17 3.13 -12.94
CA ALA A 84 -21.80 4.29 -12.33
C ALA A 84 -22.71 3.93 -11.14
N ASP A 85 -23.08 2.66 -10.99
CA ASP A 85 -24.00 2.22 -9.97
C ASP A 85 -23.41 2.40 -8.55
N ARG A 86 -24.24 2.98 -7.66
CA ARG A 86 -23.96 3.14 -6.24
C ARG A 86 -24.52 2.02 -5.38
N GLY A 87 -25.24 1.08 -5.99
CA GLY A 87 -25.83 -0.03 -5.29
C GLY A 87 -24.82 -1.08 -4.88
N GLU A 88 -25.11 -1.75 -3.77
CA GLU A 88 -24.37 -2.90 -3.25
C GLU A 88 -25.40 -3.92 -2.78
N GLY A 89 -25.17 -5.20 -3.11
CA GLY A 89 -26.03 -6.28 -2.65
C GLY A 89 -25.99 -6.41 -1.12
N GLU A 90 -27.11 -6.81 -0.53
CA GLU A 90 -27.27 -6.95 0.93
C GLU A 90 -26.19 -7.86 1.56
N TYR A 91 -25.75 -8.86 0.81
CA TYR A 91 -24.73 -9.85 1.17
C TYR A 91 -23.52 -9.82 0.22
N ALA A 92 -23.19 -8.66 -0.37
CA ALA A 92 -21.99 -8.51 -1.18
C ALA A 92 -20.70 -8.34 -0.33
N GLY A 93 -19.53 -8.46 -0.95
CA GLY A 93 -18.23 -8.25 -0.34
C GLY A 93 -18.01 -9.07 0.95
N ASP A 94 -17.50 -8.41 1.98
CA ASP A 94 -17.20 -9.01 3.29
C ASP A 94 -18.46 -9.39 4.09
N LYS A 95 -19.64 -8.95 3.65
CA LYS A 95 -20.93 -9.29 4.28
C LYS A 95 -21.47 -10.63 3.78
N TYR A 96 -20.80 -11.27 2.82
CA TYR A 96 -21.29 -12.47 2.17
C TYR A 96 -21.56 -13.59 3.17
N ASN A 97 -22.80 -14.08 3.14
CA ASN A 97 -23.23 -15.22 3.92
C ASN A 97 -24.13 -16.11 3.07
N GLN A 98 -23.58 -17.22 2.61
CA GLN A 98 -24.28 -18.16 1.73
C GLN A 98 -25.63 -18.62 2.30
N SER A 99 -25.73 -18.86 3.61
CA SER A 99 -26.98 -19.30 4.23
C SER A 99 -28.07 -18.23 4.20
N ARG A 100 -27.69 -16.95 4.39
CA ARG A 100 -28.64 -15.83 4.29
C ARG A 100 -29.08 -15.59 2.86
N VAL A 101 -28.15 -15.66 1.91
CA VAL A 101 -28.46 -15.59 0.46
C VAL A 101 -29.47 -16.66 0.07
N ILE A 102 -29.24 -17.92 0.45
CA ILE A 102 -30.18 -19.02 0.17
C ILE A 102 -31.55 -18.74 0.82
N LYS A 103 -31.58 -18.24 2.05
CA LYS A 103 -32.84 -17.89 2.74
C LYS A 103 -33.62 -16.83 1.96
N ALA A 104 -32.94 -15.79 1.46
CA ALA A 104 -33.55 -14.75 0.64
C ALA A 104 -34.03 -15.28 -0.73
N LEU A 105 -33.23 -16.12 -1.40
CA LEU A 105 -33.62 -16.74 -2.68
C LEU A 105 -34.85 -17.64 -2.55
N LYS A 106 -34.99 -18.37 -1.43
CA LYS A 106 -36.22 -19.15 -1.15
C LYS A 106 -37.47 -18.27 -1.09
N GLN A 107 -37.34 -17.01 -0.68
CA GLN A 107 -38.43 -16.04 -0.56
C GLN A 107 -38.74 -15.29 -1.87
N MET A 108 -37.89 -15.42 -2.89
CA MET A 108 -38.09 -14.78 -4.18
C MET A 108 -39.47 -15.12 -4.79
N PRO A 109 -40.23 -14.13 -5.30
CA PRO A 109 -41.48 -14.38 -6.02
C PRO A 109 -41.26 -15.22 -7.29
N LYS A 110 -42.25 -16.04 -7.67
CA LYS A 110 -42.22 -16.78 -8.93
C LYS A 110 -42.70 -15.90 -10.10
N GLY A 111 -42.20 -16.18 -11.30
CA GLY A 111 -42.69 -15.54 -12.54
C GLY A 111 -42.34 -14.05 -12.64
N LEU A 112 -41.23 -13.65 -12.03
CA LEU A 112 -40.64 -12.34 -12.28
C LEU A 112 -40.14 -12.29 -13.73
N SER A 113 -40.24 -11.11 -14.36
CA SER A 113 -39.56 -10.87 -15.65
C SER A 113 -38.05 -10.95 -15.48
N ASP A 114 -37.32 -11.23 -16.55
CA ASP A 114 -35.87 -11.42 -16.55
C ASP A 114 -35.13 -10.30 -15.81
N ASP A 115 -35.40 -9.02 -16.15
CA ASP A 115 -34.80 -7.86 -15.49
C ASP A 115 -35.05 -7.82 -13.98
N LYS A 116 -36.26 -8.20 -13.54
CA LYS A 116 -36.64 -8.17 -12.12
C LYS A 116 -36.03 -9.34 -11.36
N ALA A 117 -35.93 -10.50 -12.01
CA ALA A 117 -35.24 -11.65 -11.45
C ALA A 117 -33.75 -11.34 -11.31
N TYR A 118 -33.11 -10.79 -12.34
CA TYR A 118 -31.71 -10.39 -12.29
C TYR A 118 -31.44 -9.29 -11.26
N ALA A 119 -32.29 -8.26 -11.20
CA ALA A 119 -32.22 -7.22 -10.18
C ALA A 119 -32.31 -7.80 -8.76
N TYR A 120 -33.12 -8.82 -8.55
CA TYR A 120 -33.21 -9.51 -7.26
C TYR A 120 -31.89 -10.20 -6.90
N LEU A 121 -31.24 -10.89 -7.85
CA LEU A 121 -29.95 -11.55 -7.62
C LEU A 121 -28.85 -10.52 -7.30
N LEU A 122 -28.76 -9.45 -8.09
CA LEU A 122 -27.82 -8.34 -7.84
C LEU A 122 -28.09 -7.66 -6.51
N GLY A 123 -29.35 -7.48 -6.13
CA GLY A 123 -29.74 -6.94 -4.83
C GLY A 123 -29.26 -7.78 -3.64
N LEU A 124 -28.97 -9.07 -3.85
CA LEU A 124 -28.43 -9.94 -2.81
C LEU A 124 -26.91 -9.98 -2.81
N VAL A 125 -26.27 -10.13 -3.96
CA VAL A 125 -24.83 -10.47 -4.04
C VAL A 125 -24.03 -9.63 -5.04
N GLY A 126 -24.66 -8.67 -5.72
CA GLY A 126 -24.01 -7.80 -6.69
C GLY A 126 -23.03 -6.83 -6.01
N GLU A 127 -21.86 -6.65 -6.60
CA GLU A 127 -20.78 -5.82 -6.09
C GLU A 127 -20.90 -4.37 -6.56
N ASN A 128 -20.29 -3.46 -5.81
CA ASN A 128 -20.17 -2.05 -6.18
C ASN A 128 -18.77 -1.73 -6.72
N TYR A 129 -18.66 -1.18 -7.93
CA TYR A 129 -17.36 -0.87 -8.56
C TYR A 129 -16.96 0.60 -8.58
N LYS A 130 -17.77 1.49 -7.98
CA LYS A 130 -17.54 2.94 -8.07
C LYS A 130 -16.23 3.37 -7.40
N ASN A 131 -15.91 2.81 -6.23
CA ASN A 131 -14.64 3.10 -5.57
C ASN A 131 -13.44 2.57 -6.38
N ASP A 132 -13.64 1.50 -7.14
CA ASP A 132 -12.59 0.90 -7.96
C ASP A 132 -12.24 1.79 -9.16
N VAL A 133 -13.28 2.36 -9.81
CA VAL A 133 -13.13 3.40 -10.83
C VAL A 133 -12.38 4.62 -10.28
N GLN A 134 -12.76 5.08 -9.08
CA GLN A 134 -12.11 6.22 -8.43
C GLN A 134 -10.62 5.98 -8.19
N PHE A 135 -10.25 4.78 -7.74
CA PHE A 135 -8.84 4.44 -7.53
C PHE A 135 -8.04 4.54 -8.84
N PHE A 136 -8.54 3.94 -9.92
CA PHE A 136 -7.88 4.03 -11.24
C PHE A 136 -7.74 5.49 -11.69
N ASP A 137 -8.80 6.29 -11.55
CA ASP A 137 -8.80 7.69 -11.96
C ASP A 137 -7.88 8.58 -11.11
N GLU A 138 -7.71 8.27 -9.83
CA GLU A 138 -6.77 8.96 -8.95
C GLU A 138 -5.33 8.57 -9.28
N LEU A 139 -5.06 7.28 -9.45
CA LEU A 139 -3.70 6.80 -9.74
C LEU A 139 -3.21 7.25 -11.13
N GLY A 140 -4.08 7.27 -12.14
CA GLY A 140 -3.76 7.79 -13.48
C GLY A 140 -3.44 9.29 -13.51
N LYS A 141 -3.81 10.05 -12.48
CA LYS A 141 -3.47 11.48 -12.35
C LYS A 141 -2.11 11.71 -11.67
N THR A 142 -1.40 10.66 -11.29
CA THR A 142 -0.10 10.77 -10.62
C THR A 142 0.89 11.54 -11.49
N SER A 143 1.61 12.47 -10.85
CA SER A 143 2.69 13.23 -11.47
C SER A 143 3.91 13.25 -10.57
N TYR A 144 5.07 12.92 -11.12
CA TYR A 144 6.35 13.02 -10.41
C TYR A 144 6.97 14.43 -10.52
N GLU A 145 6.28 15.36 -11.19
CA GLU A 145 6.75 16.73 -11.41
C GLU A 145 6.90 17.50 -10.10
N ASP A 146 5.92 17.42 -9.19
CA ASP A 146 5.97 18.13 -7.89
C ASP A 146 7.21 17.69 -7.08
N LYS A 147 7.54 16.41 -7.14
CA LYS A 147 8.73 15.84 -6.52
C LYS A 147 10.02 16.39 -7.13
N VAL A 148 10.11 16.45 -8.46
CA VAL A 148 11.25 17.07 -9.16
C VAL A 148 11.36 18.56 -8.81
N ASN A 149 10.23 19.27 -8.82
CA ASN A 149 10.16 20.69 -8.48
C ASN A 149 10.65 20.96 -7.05
N ALA A 150 10.28 20.13 -6.08
CA ALA A 150 10.78 20.23 -4.71
C ALA A 150 12.31 20.08 -4.64
N TRP A 151 12.86 19.08 -5.33
CA TRP A 151 14.32 18.90 -5.43
C TRP A 151 15.02 20.10 -6.09
N GLN A 152 14.43 20.66 -7.15
CA GLN A 152 14.99 21.80 -7.85
C GLN A 152 14.97 23.09 -7.02
N GLN A 153 13.93 23.30 -6.21
CA GLN A 153 13.84 24.42 -5.27
C GLN A 153 14.99 24.37 -4.24
N VAL A 154 15.30 23.18 -3.73
CA VAL A 154 16.46 22.96 -2.85
C VAL A 154 17.76 23.31 -3.57
N ALA A 155 17.95 22.80 -4.80
CA ALA A 155 19.15 23.07 -5.60
C ALA A 155 19.35 24.57 -5.89
N ASN A 156 18.29 25.30 -6.22
CA ASN A 156 18.35 26.73 -6.47
C ASN A 156 18.76 27.52 -5.22
N ARG A 157 18.28 27.11 -4.04
CA ARG A 157 18.74 27.68 -2.77
C ARG A 157 20.20 27.37 -2.48
N TRP A 158 20.70 26.18 -2.87
CA TRP A 158 22.13 25.86 -2.73
C TRP A 158 22.96 26.88 -3.51
N LYS A 159 22.61 27.12 -4.77
CA LYS A 159 23.31 28.08 -5.64
C LYS A 159 23.31 29.49 -5.06
N ALA A 160 22.18 29.94 -4.53
CA ALA A 160 22.05 31.28 -3.93
C ALA A 160 22.94 31.48 -2.69
N ASP A 161 23.01 30.51 -1.77
CA ASP A 161 23.86 30.60 -0.56
C ASP A 161 25.36 30.58 -0.90
N THR A 162 25.78 29.78 -1.90
CA THR A 162 27.18 29.82 -2.39
C THR A 162 27.55 31.14 -3.05
N THR A 163 26.63 31.77 -3.78
CA THR A 163 26.88 33.03 -4.50
C THR A 163 26.95 34.24 -3.56
N GLN A 164 26.18 34.22 -2.46
CA GLN A 164 26.30 35.25 -1.41
C GLN A 164 27.62 35.16 -0.64
N LYS A 165 28.19 33.95 -0.46
CA LYS A 165 29.47 33.74 0.25
C LYS A 165 30.71 34.06 -0.58
N SER A 166 30.62 34.04 -1.91
CA SER A 166 31.72 34.43 -2.82
C SER A 166 31.79 35.93 -3.13
N GLY A 167 30.95 36.75 -2.47
CA GLY A 167 30.94 38.21 -2.54
C GLY A 167 32.14 38.89 -1.85
N ALA A 168 33.37 38.49 -2.20
CA ALA A 168 34.60 39.26 -2.02
C ALA A 168 35.61 38.82 -3.08
N ASN A 169 35.64 39.54 -4.20
CA ASN A 169 36.58 39.44 -5.34
C ASN A 169 36.65 38.11 -6.11
N SER A 170 36.03 38.06 -7.29
CA SER A 170 36.75 38.15 -8.58
C SER A 170 35.84 37.85 -9.77
N SER A 171 35.99 38.68 -10.80
CA SER A 171 35.54 38.40 -12.16
C SER A 171 36.38 37.26 -12.76
N ALA A 172 35.81 36.06 -12.86
CA ALA A 172 36.32 35.02 -13.76
C ALA A 172 35.17 34.08 -14.18
N SER A 173 34.97 33.97 -15.49
CA SER A 173 34.24 32.88 -16.11
C SER A 173 34.95 31.56 -15.81
N ALA A 174 34.27 30.61 -15.15
CA ALA A 174 34.69 29.21 -15.14
C ALA A 174 33.52 28.28 -14.78
N SER A 175 33.07 27.56 -15.81
CA SER A 175 32.66 26.16 -15.73
C SER A 175 33.60 25.40 -14.79
N THR A 176 33.12 25.05 -13.60
CA THR A 176 33.69 23.98 -12.77
C THR A 176 32.60 23.48 -11.83
N LEU A 177 32.31 22.18 -11.89
CA LEU A 177 31.46 21.48 -10.90
C LEU A 177 31.86 21.91 -9.48
N PRO A 178 30.91 22.10 -8.54
CA PRO A 178 31.24 22.48 -7.18
C PRO A 178 32.23 21.48 -6.59
N ALA A 179 33.36 21.98 -6.07
CA ALA A 179 34.38 21.17 -5.45
C ALA A 179 33.77 20.27 -4.37
N LYS A 180 34.18 18.99 -4.37
CA LYS A 180 33.78 17.98 -3.39
C LYS A 180 33.91 18.55 -1.97
N PRO A 181 32.84 18.54 -1.14
CA PRO A 181 32.89 19.13 0.20
C PRO A 181 34.04 18.55 1.02
N THR A 182 34.84 19.43 1.65
CA THR A 182 36.05 19.07 2.41
C THR A 182 35.75 18.50 3.81
N ALA A 183 34.49 18.50 4.25
CA ALA A 183 34.01 17.82 5.46
C ALA A 183 32.73 17.01 5.16
N PRO A 184 32.54 15.83 5.78
CA PRO A 184 31.35 15.02 5.54
C PRO A 184 30.10 15.73 6.08
N LYS A 185 29.08 15.86 5.21
CA LYS A 185 27.75 16.38 5.55
C LYS A 185 27.14 15.59 6.71
N LYS A 186 26.69 16.29 7.77
CA LYS A 186 25.95 15.67 8.88
C LYS A 186 24.48 15.48 8.50
N ILE A 187 23.88 14.37 8.92
CA ILE A 187 22.47 14.09 8.66
C ILE A 187 21.70 14.05 9.99
N ASN A 188 20.64 14.84 10.08
CA ASN A 188 19.74 14.85 11.20
C ASN A 188 18.46 14.09 10.83
N PHE A 189 18.20 13.00 11.55
CA PHE A 189 16.93 12.28 11.45
C PHE A 189 16.01 12.73 12.58
N VAL A 190 14.83 13.23 12.23
CA VAL A 190 13.75 13.52 13.17
C VAL A 190 12.61 12.56 12.87
N VAL A 191 12.31 11.67 13.81
CA VAL A 191 11.16 10.76 13.71
C VAL A 191 9.97 11.38 14.42
N LEU A 192 8.85 11.50 13.71
CA LEU A 192 7.54 11.81 14.25
C LEU A 192 6.73 10.51 14.32
N LEU A 193 6.37 10.09 15.51
CA LEU A 193 5.56 8.90 15.73
C LEU A 193 4.13 9.29 16.11
N ASP A 194 3.15 8.83 15.32
CA ASP A 194 1.75 8.95 15.66
C ASP A 194 1.45 8.12 16.91
N THR A 195 0.79 8.73 17.90
CA THR A 195 0.29 8.05 19.09
C THR A 195 -1.23 8.10 19.17
N SER A 196 -1.88 8.22 18.02
CA SER A 196 -3.32 8.07 17.89
C SER A 196 -3.80 6.69 18.36
N LYS A 197 -5.09 6.60 18.70
CA LYS A 197 -5.69 5.35 19.18
C LYS A 197 -5.67 4.23 18.12
N SER A 198 -5.68 4.56 16.83
CA SER A 198 -5.63 3.58 15.74
C SER A 198 -4.34 2.74 15.78
N MET A 199 -3.22 3.33 16.25
CA MET A 199 -1.94 2.64 16.43
C MET A 199 -1.98 1.52 17.50
N ASP A 200 -3.06 1.39 18.26
CA ASP A 200 -3.31 0.26 19.16
C ASP A 200 -3.83 -0.99 18.42
N GLY A 201 -4.19 -0.86 17.14
CA GLY A 201 -4.62 -1.97 16.29
C GLY A 201 -3.54 -3.04 16.18
N GLU A 202 -3.96 -4.30 16.11
CA GLU A 202 -3.05 -5.44 16.02
C GLU A 202 -2.82 -5.89 14.58
N ILE A 203 -1.56 -6.21 14.27
CA ILE A 203 -1.18 -6.92 13.05
C ILE A 203 -0.35 -8.13 13.46
N ASN A 204 -0.76 -9.33 13.06
CA ASN A 204 -0.05 -10.58 13.39
C ASN A 204 0.23 -10.77 14.90
N GLY A 205 -0.76 -10.43 15.75
CA GLY A 205 -0.71 -10.66 17.21
C GLY A 205 0.13 -9.66 18.00
N LYS A 206 0.47 -8.50 17.43
CA LYS A 206 1.19 -7.42 18.12
C LYS A 206 0.71 -6.06 17.60
N THR A 207 0.69 -5.04 18.46
CA THR A 207 0.18 -3.70 18.10
C THR A 207 1.06 -3.00 17.07
N LYS A 208 0.45 -2.18 16.20
CA LYS A 208 1.16 -1.29 15.24
C LYS A 208 2.19 -0.42 15.98
N MET A 209 1.81 0.12 17.14
CA MET A 209 2.68 0.90 18.02
C MET A 209 3.92 0.12 18.48
N ASP A 210 3.77 -1.12 18.92
CA ASP A 210 4.93 -1.89 19.41
C ASP A 210 5.90 -2.27 18.29
N TYR A 211 5.41 -2.46 17.06
CA TYR A 211 6.29 -2.60 15.90
C TYR A 211 7.03 -1.30 15.58
N ALA A 212 6.33 -0.17 15.60
CA ALA A 212 6.94 1.15 15.39
C ALA A 212 8.04 1.44 16.40
N LYS A 213 7.79 1.19 17.68
CA LYS A 213 8.78 1.36 18.75
C LYS A 213 10.05 0.54 18.52
N GLU A 214 9.91 -0.75 18.21
CA GLU A 214 11.04 -1.63 17.94
C GLU A 214 11.83 -1.20 16.70
N ALA A 215 11.15 -0.86 15.61
CA ALA A 215 11.79 -0.45 14.37
C ALA A 215 12.54 0.88 14.52
N ILE A 216 11.95 1.85 15.24
CA ILE A 216 12.60 3.13 15.56
C ILE A 216 13.84 2.92 16.42
N GLN A 217 13.78 2.07 17.44
CA GLN A 217 14.93 1.77 18.28
C GLN A 217 16.06 1.14 17.46
N LYS A 218 15.75 0.08 16.68
CA LYS A 218 16.74 -0.59 15.81
C LYS A 218 17.34 0.39 14.80
N PHE A 219 16.52 1.25 14.20
CA PHE A 219 16.97 2.27 13.27
C PHE A 219 17.99 3.18 13.94
N ALA A 220 17.63 3.81 15.06
CA ALA A 220 18.48 4.72 15.80
C ALA A 220 19.80 4.07 16.24
N ASP A 221 19.74 2.86 16.78
CA ASP A 221 20.93 2.09 17.21
C ASP A 221 21.87 1.76 16.04
N SER A 222 21.32 1.68 14.82
CA SER A 222 22.09 1.35 13.62
C SER A 222 22.78 2.57 12.97
N LEU A 223 22.49 3.80 13.41
CA LEU A 223 23.01 5.02 12.78
C LEU A 223 24.48 5.29 13.17
N PRO A 224 25.33 5.74 12.21
CA PRO A 224 26.71 6.11 12.49
C PRO A 224 26.81 7.42 13.29
N LYS A 225 27.10 7.31 14.59
CA LYS A 225 27.08 8.41 15.58
C LYS A 225 27.97 9.61 15.23
N ASP A 226 29.03 9.42 14.44
CA ASP A 226 29.94 10.48 13.99
C ASP A 226 29.35 11.34 12.86
N LYS A 227 28.36 10.81 12.13
CA LYS A 227 27.76 11.44 10.95
C LYS A 227 26.31 11.84 11.13
N THR A 228 25.63 11.31 12.14
CA THR A 228 24.18 11.48 12.30
C THR A 228 23.78 12.04 13.66
N ALA A 229 22.74 12.87 13.66
CA ALA A 229 21.94 13.19 14.83
C ALA A 229 20.57 12.49 14.73
N PHE A 230 19.99 12.14 15.88
CA PHE A 230 18.68 11.49 15.95
C PHE A 230 17.78 12.20 16.96
N GLN A 231 16.52 12.42 16.58
CA GLN A 231 15.48 13.00 17.42
C GLN A 231 14.23 12.12 17.31
N LEU A 232 13.50 11.93 18.41
CA LEU A 232 12.18 11.29 18.43
C LEU A 232 11.18 12.23 19.08
N ARG A 233 10.11 12.51 18.34
CA ARG A 233 8.92 13.25 18.82
C ARG A 233 7.68 12.40 18.60
N VAL A 234 6.75 12.50 19.52
CA VAL A 234 5.40 11.93 19.42
C VAL A 234 4.37 13.04 19.26
N TYR A 235 3.22 12.72 18.69
CA TYR A 235 2.10 13.65 18.55
C TYR A 235 0.77 12.92 18.76
N GLY A 236 -0.25 13.64 19.24
CA GLY A 236 -1.48 13.01 19.70
C GLY A 236 -1.33 12.26 21.03
N ASN A 237 -0.34 12.66 21.84
CA ASN A 237 0.14 11.91 23.00
C ASN A 237 -0.52 12.33 24.33
N GLN A 238 -1.57 13.15 24.28
CA GLN A 238 -2.34 13.57 25.45
C GLN A 238 -3.84 13.40 25.19
N GLY A 239 -4.61 13.20 26.26
CA GLY A 239 -6.04 12.94 26.16
C GLY A 239 -6.35 11.52 25.66
N SER A 240 -7.58 11.35 25.20
CA SER A 240 -8.12 10.11 24.63
C SER A 240 -8.68 10.35 23.21
N ALA A 241 -9.19 9.29 22.58
CA ALA A 241 -9.91 9.35 21.31
C ALA A 241 -11.40 9.73 21.48
N GLU A 242 -11.81 10.18 22.66
CA GLU A 242 -13.14 10.74 22.88
C GLU A 242 -13.19 12.19 22.38
N GLU A 243 -14.31 12.61 21.78
CA GLU A 243 -14.45 13.94 21.17
C GLU A 243 -14.21 15.09 22.17
N LYS A 244 -14.50 14.88 23.45
CA LYS A 244 -14.24 15.86 24.53
C LYS A 244 -12.74 16.17 24.71
N ASP A 245 -11.88 15.20 24.42
CA ASP A 245 -10.43 15.30 24.56
C ASP A 245 -9.74 15.68 23.24
N LYS A 246 -10.48 15.72 22.13
CA LYS A 246 -9.95 16.10 20.82
C LYS A 246 -9.21 17.45 20.84
N PRO A 247 -9.72 18.53 21.48
CA PRO A 247 -8.96 19.79 21.56
C PRO A 247 -7.61 19.64 22.26
N LEU A 248 -7.52 18.81 23.30
CA LEU A 248 -6.28 18.53 24.02
C LEU A 248 -5.34 17.69 23.17
N SER A 249 -5.82 16.59 22.61
CA SER A 249 -5.02 15.70 21.77
C SER A 249 -4.48 16.42 20.54
N CYS A 250 -5.31 17.24 19.88
CA CYS A 250 -4.94 17.96 18.67
C CYS A 250 -3.92 19.09 18.89
N GLN A 251 -3.62 19.44 20.14
CA GLN A 251 -2.57 20.41 20.50
C GLN A 251 -1.31 19.73 21.05
N SER A 252 -1.30 18.40 21.15
CA SER A 252 -0.26 17.66 21.86
C SER A 252 0.86 17.19 20.93
N THR A 253 2.09 17.61 21.25
CA THR A 253 3.32 17.02 20.73
C THR A 253 4.37 17.00 21.84
N ALA A 254 5.23 15.99 21.86
CA ALA A 254 6.29 15.89 22.86
C ALA A 254 7.58 15.33 22.25
N LYS A 255 8.70 16.02 22.51
CA LYS A 255 10.03 15.50 22.19
C LYS A 255 10.49 14.55 23.29
N LEU A 256 10.86 13.33 22.91
CA LEU A 256 11.26 12.27 23.83
C LEU A 256 12.77 11.97 23.77
N VAL A 257 13.38 12.13 22.60
CA VAL A 257 14.82 11.93 22.40
C VAL A 257 15.41 13.15 21.72
N SER A 258 16.55 13.63 22.21
CA SER A 258 17.29 14.72 21.59
C SER A 258 18.79 14.47 21.57
N GLY A 259 19.40 14.56 20.38
CA GLY A 259 20.85 14.52 20.21
C GLY A 259 21.39 13.09 20.08
N ALA A 260 22.12 12.63 21.09
CA ALA A 260 22.75 11.31 21.05
C ALA A 260 21.71 10.20 21.23
N VAL A 261 21.86 9.12 20.45
CA VAL A 261 21.01 7.92 20.57
C VAL A 261 21.09 7.38 22.01
N PRO A 262 19.95 7.18 22.70
CA PRO A 262 19.91 6.64 24.04
C PRO A 262 20.60 5.26 24.15
N ASP A 263 21.07 4.92 25.35
CA ASP A 263 21.43 3.54 25.66
C ASP A 263 20.16 2.67 25.82
N GLN A 264 20.34 1.34 25.85
CA GLN A 264 19.22 0.39 25.90
C GLN A 264 18.29 0.59 27.10
N SER A 265 18.82 0.99 28.27
CA SER A 265 18.01 1.20 29.47
C SER A 265 17.13 2.44 29.36
N LYS A 266 17.68 3.53 28.80
CA LYS A 266 16.94 4.77 28.53
C LYS A 266 15.92 4.60 27.41
N TRP A 267 16.21 3.77 26.41
CA TRP A 267 15.23 3.43 25.37
C TRP A 267 13.98 2.81 25.97
N LYS A 268 14.12 1.83 26.86
CA LYS A 268 12.97 1.24 27.53
C LYS A 268 12.14 2.29 28.27
N GLU A 269 12.79 3.18 29.04
CA GLU A 269 12.10 4.26 29.75
C GLU A 269 11.37 5.22 28.80
N VAL A 270 11.96 5.54 27.65
CA VAL A 270 11.35 6.40 26.63
C VAL A 270 10.14 5.73 25.99
N LEU A 271 10.28 4.48 25.54
CA LEU A 271 9.25 3.75 24.78
C LEU A 271 8.07 3.32 25.67
N ASP A 272 8.31 3.01 26.94
CA ASP A 272 7.26 2.65 27.92
C ASP A 272 6.30 3.84 28.19
N LYS A 273 6.72 5.09 27.93
CA LYS A 273 5.88 6.29 28.07
C LYS A 273 4.94 6.53 26.89
N ILE A 274 5.17 5.87 25.76
CA ILE A 274 4.40 6.09 24.52
C ILE A 274 3.18 5.18 24.53
N LYS A 275 1.99 5.75 24.50
CA LYS A 275 0.72 5.02 24.49
C LYS A 275 -0.17 5.52 23.35
N PRO A 276 -0.83 4.64 22.58
CA PRO A 276 -1.74 5.01 21.50
C PRO A 276 -3.10 5.44 22.07
N THR A 277 -3.31 6.73 22.35
CA THR A 277 -4.52 7.21 23.04
C THR A 277 -5.28 8.31 22.33
N GLY A 278 -4.63 9.15 21.51
CA GLY A 278 -5.25 10.39 21.01
C GLY A 278 -5.74 10.36 19.56
N TYR A 279 -5.84 11.56 19.02
CA TYR A 279 -6.05 11.93 17.61
C TYR A 279 -4.71 12.19 16.89
N THR A 280 -4.74 12.44 15.58
CA THR A 280 -3.59 12.55 14.67
C THR A 280 -3.37 14.02 14.22
N PRO A 281 -2.72 14.89 15.02
CA PRO A 281 -2.35 16.26 14.63
C PRO A 281 -1.02 16.32 13.84
N MET A 282 -1.00 15.67 12.67
CA MET A 282 0.18 15.54 11.82
C MET A 282 0.76 16.89 11.35
N ALA A 283 -0.09 17.84 10.93
CA ALA A 283 0.32 19.16 10.48
C ALA A 283 1.02 19.93 11.61
N LEU A 284 0.47 19.88 12.84
CA LEU A 284 1.10 20.48 14.02
C LEU A 284 2.44 19.81 14.31
N ALA A 285 2.52 18.48 14.22
CA ALA A 285 3.74 17.72 14.45
C ALA A 285 4.84 18.12 13.44
N ILE A 286 4.51 18.24 12.16
CA ILE A 286 5.42 18.71 11.12
C ILE A 286 5.93 20.13 11.43
N LEU A 287 5.03 21.08 11.72
CA LEU A 287 5.41 22.47 12.01
C LEU A 287 6.31 22.57 13.26
N THR A 288 5.94 21.88 14.34
CA THR A 288 6.68 21.90 15.60
C THR A 288 8.02 21.18 15.50
N SER A 289 8.19 20.23 14.57
CA SER A 289 9.46 19.54 14.31
C SER A 289 10.57 20.47 13.83
N LYS A 290 10.24 21.66 13.30
CA LYS A 290 11.22 22.67 12.86
C LYS A 290 12.26 22.99 13.94
N GLN A 291 11.87 22.99 15.21
CA GLN A 291 12.78 23.26 16.33
C GLN A 291 13.78 22.13 16.60
N ASP A 292 13.54 20.94 16.03
CA ASP A 292 14.39 19.75 16.17
C ASP A 292 15.35 19.58 14.98
N MET A 293 15.30 20.52 14.03
CA MET A 293 16.14 20.53 12.83
C MET A 293 17.52 21.12 13.12
N MET A 294 18.55 20.56 12.50
CA MET A 294 19.89 21.12 12.54
C MET A 294 19.94 22.39 11.67
N PRO A 295 20.43 23.52 12.21
CA PRO A 295 20.73 24.68 11.39
C PRO A 295 22.00 24.40 10.55
N GLY A 296 22.10 25.04 9.39
CA GLY A 296 23.32 24.99 8.59
C GLY A 296 23.04 25.11 7.10
N ALA A 297 24.10 25.38 6.34
CA ALA A 297 24.00 25.32 4.89
C ALA A 297 23.75 23.86 4.45
N PRO A 298 23.07 23.63 3.32
CA PRO A 298 22.84 22.28 2.80
C PRO A 298 24.08 21.47 2.44
N THR A 299 25.24 22.12 2.37
CA THR A 299 26.54 21.46 2.22
C THR A 299 27.10 20.93 3.54
N GLN A 300 26.55 21.38 4.68
CA GLN A 300 27.02 21.05 6.03
C GLN A 300 26.06 20.12 6.76
N ALA A 301 24.75 20.34 6.60
CA ALA A 301 23.70 19.58 7.29
C ALA A 301 22.59 19.16 6.32
N GLU A 302 22.02 17.98 6.54
CA GLU A 302 20.76 17.53 5.96
C GLU A 302 19.74 17.28 7.06
N ASN A 303 18.50 17.72 6.85
CA ASN A 303 17.39 17.37 7.73
C ASN A 303 16.48 16.37 7.01
N GLN A 304 16.16 15.28 7.69
CA GLN A 304 15.27 14.22 7.22
C GLN A 304 14.19 14.03 8.29
N LEU A 305 12.97 14.47 8.00
CA LEU A 305 11.80 14.21 8.84
C LEU A 305 11.18 12.89 8.39
N ILE A 306 10.93 11.96 9.30
CA ILE A 306 10.29 10.67 9.02
C ILE A 306 9.02 10.59 9.86
N ILE A 307 7.86 10.57 9.22
CA ILE A 307 6.57 10.41 9.87
C ILE A 307 6.21 8.93 9.86
N VAL A 308 5.79 8.39 11.00
CA VAL A 308 5.27 7.02 11.14
C VAL A 308 3.83 7.13 11.59
N SER A 309 2.89 6.69 10.75
CA SER A 309 1.45 6.87 10.97
C SER A 309 0.65 5.71 10.37
N ASP A 310 -0.48 5.36 10.96
CA ASP A 310 -1.47 4.43 10.40
C ASP A 310 -2.73 5.15 9.88
N GLY A 311 -2.70 6.48 9.86
CA GLY A 311 -3.80 7.32 9.39
C GLY A 311 -3.34 8.70 8.90
N TYR A 312 -4.28 9.44 8.33
CA TYR A 312 -4.11 10.86 7.97
C TYR A 312 -4.55 11.80 9.11
N GLU A 313 -4.37 13.10 8.90
CA GLU A 313 -4.82 14.16 9.80
C GLU A 313 -6.32 14.12 10.09
N ASN A 314 -6.69 14.19 11.38
CA ASN A 314 -8.08 14.31 11.84
C ASN A 314 -8.28 15.43 12.89
N CYS A 315 -7.33 16.37 12.96
CA CYS A 315 -7.33 17.52 13.86
C CYS A 315 -7.53 18.87 13.15
N GLY A 316 -7.84 18.86 11.85
CA GLY A 316 -8.17 20.05 11.05
C GLY A 316 -6.97 20.82 10.50
N GLY A 317 -5.75 20.28 10.63
CA GLY A 317 -4.56 20.84 10.00
C GLY A 317 -4.44 20.51 8.51
N ASP A 318 -3.43 21.10 7.86
CA ASP A 318 -3.03 20.77 6.49
C ASP A 318 -1.58 20.22 6.49
N PRO A 319 -1.41 18.89 6.51
CA PRO A 319 -0.09 18.25 6.49
C PRO A 319 0.74 18.58 5.26
N VAL A 320 0.13 18.70 4.08
CA VAL A 320 0.83 19.01 2.83
C VAL A 320 1.40 20.42 2.92
N LYS A 321 0.60 21.40 3.35
CA LYS A 321 1.08 22.78 3.53
C LYS A 321 2.12 22.88 4.64
N ALA A 322 1.96 22.14 5.72
CA ALA A 322 2.94 22.09 6.80
C ALA A 322 4.29 21.54 6.31
N ALA A 323 4.29 20.47 5.51
CA ALA A 323 5.49 19.87 4.94
C ALA A 323 6.17 20.80 3.94
N GLU A 324 5.41 21.43 3.03
CA GLU A 324 5.92 22.44 2.11
C GLU A 324 6.57 23.61 2.87
N ASN A 325 5.91 24.14 3.91
CA ASN A 325 6.45 25.23 4.72
C ASN A 325 7.74 24.83 5.45
N LEU A 326 7.84 23.60 5.96
CA LEU A 326 9.05 23.09 6.60
C LEU A 326 10.19 22.94 5.59
N HIS A 327 9.90 22.37 4.42
CA HIS A 327 10.84 22.18 3.32
C HIS A 327 11.37 23.52 2.80
N LEU A 328 10.50 24.51 2.63
CA LEU A 328 10.84 25.87 2.23
C LEU A 328 11.40 26.73 3.37
N SER A 329 11.52 26.22 4.58
CA SER A 329 12.18 26.96 5.66
C SER A 329 13.70 26.90 5.54
N ASN A 330 14.41 27.54 6.46
CA ASN A 330 15.85 27.39 6.62
C ASN A 330 16.27 25.98 7.08
N ALA A 331 15.32 25.13 7.49
CA ALA A 331 15.59 23.73 7.81
C ALA A 331 15.83 22.87 6.56
N LEU A 332 15.23 23.23 5.41
CA LEU A 332 15.36 22.50 4.14
C LEU A 332 15.16 20.98 4.30
N ALA A 333 14.16 20.60 5.12
CA ALA A 333 13.94 19.20 5.46
C ALA A 333 13.21 18.47 4.33
N ASN A 334 13.67 17.27 3.96
CA ASN A 334 12.84 16.33 3.21
C ASN A 334 11.92 15.61 4.20
N VAL A 335 10.64 15.48 3.84
CA VAL A 335 9.63 14.84 4.68
C VAL A 335 9.27 13.49 4.07
N HIS A 336 9.61 12.43 4.78
CA HIS A 336 9.30 11.05 4.44
C HIS A 336 8.12 10.56 5.28
N VAL A 337 7.35 9.63 4.74
CA VAL A 337 6.21 9.03 5.45
C VAL A 337 6.30 7.52 5.34
N ILE A 338 6.13 6.85 6.47
CA ILE A 338 5.97 5.40 6.59
C ILE A 338 4.53 5.16 7.04
N GLY A 339 3.69 4.69 6.11
CA GLY A 339 2.28 4.36 6.36
C GLY A 339 2.14 2.91 6.82
N ILE A 340 1.59 2.68 8.01
CA ILE A 340 1.37 1.34 8.56
C ILE A 340 -0.08 0.93 8.35
N ASP A 341 -0.32 -0.07 7.48
CA ASP A 341 -1.66 -0.63 7.26
C ASP A 341 -2.71 0.46 7.00
N VAL A 342 -2.44 1.26 5.96
CA VAL A 342 -3.27 2.40 5.55
C VAL A 342 -4.08 2.04 4.32
N ASP A 343 -5.31 2.56 4.24
CA ASP A 343 -6.16 2.37 3.07
C ASP A 343 -5.67 3.19 1.85
N PRO A 344 -6.05 2.81 0.62
CA PRO A 344 -5.59 3.49 -0.59
C PRO A 344 -5.86 5.00 -0.64
N LYS A 345 -6.97 5.49 -0.08
CA LYS A 345 -7.32 6.92 -0.09
C LYS A 345 -6.42 7.68 0.88
N THR A 346 -6.18 7.11 2.06
CA THR A 346 -5.23 7.65 3.04
C THR A 346 -3.81 7.65 2.51
N GLU A 347 -3.37 6.56 1.88
CA GLU A 347 -2.07 6.47 1.23
C GLU A 347 -1.83 7.58 0.20
N THR A 348 -2.80 7.84 -0.70
CA THR A 348 -2.71 8.92 -1.68
C THR A 348 -2.50 10.30 -1.01
N LYS A 349 -3.18 10.58 0.10
CA LYS A 349 -2.98 11.83 0.87
C LYS A 349 -1.62 11.89 1.53
N LEU A 350 -1.12 10.77 2.06
CA LEU A 350 0.22 10.71 2.67
C LEU A 350 1.34 10.89 1.63
N LYS A 351 1.16 10.41 0.39
CA LYS A 351 2.10 10.66 -0.72
C LYS A 351 2.24 12.15 -1.00
N GLN A 352 1.12 12.88 -1.06
CA GLN A 352 1.12 14.34 -1.30
C GLN A 352 1.99 15.11 -0.29
N VAL A 353 2.07 14.65 0.96
CA VAL A 353 2.96 15.25 1.99
C VAL A 353 4.43 15.10 1.60
N THR A 354 4.80 13.96 1.01
CA THR A 354 6.19 13.68 0.59
C THR A 354 6.56 14.36 -0.73
N ASP A 355 5.59 14.50 -1.64
CA ASP A 355 5.80 15.01 -3.00
C ASP A 355 6.26 16.47 -2.99
N VAL A 356 5.63 17.30 -2.15
CA VAL A 356 6.00 18.72 -2.00
C VAL A 356 7.35 18.95 -1.30
N THR A 357 8.05 17.88 -0.89
CA THR A 357 9.34 17.98 -0.17
C THR A 357 10.47 17.17 -0.78
N GLY A 358 10.24 16.49 -1.90
CA GLY A 358 11.23 15.56 -2.47
C GLY A 358 11.46 14.32 -1.61
N GLY A 359 10.53 14.03 -0.69
CA GLY A 359 10.60 12.89 0.22
C GLY A 359 10.04 11.62 -0.40
N ASP A 360 10.08 10.55 0.39
CA ASP A 360 9.66 9.21 -0.01
C ASP A 360 8.51 8.76 0.88
N TYR A 361 7.47 8.20 0.27
CA TYR A 361 6.43 7.45 0.97
C TYR A 361 6.75 5.96 0.94
N THR A 362 6.47 5.23 2.01
CA THR A 362 6.64 3.78 2.10
C THR A 362 5.42 3.14 2.77
N ALA A 363 4.74 2.26 2.03
CA ALA A 363 3.65 1.43 2.58
C ALA A 363 4.21 0.23 3.35
N VAL A 364 3.64 -0.04 4.52
CA VAL A 364 3.96 -1.16 5.40
C VAL A 364 2.67 -1.88 5.78
N ASP A 365 2.37 -2.95 5.04
CA ASP A 365 1.28 -3.91 5.27
C ASP A 365 1.71 -5.08 6.20
N ASP A 366 2.99 -5.42 6.21
CA ASP A 366 3.62 -6.39 7.11
C ASP A 366 4.60 -5.68 8.06
N PRO A 367 4.45 -5.82 9.38
CA PRO A 367 5.37 -5.24 10.35
C PRO A 367 6.85 -5.56 10.14
N LYS A 368 7.20 -6.69 9.51
CA LYS A 368 8.59 -7.00 9.12
C LYS A 368 9.16 -6.02 8.09
N LYS A 369 8.31 -5.39 7.28
CA LYS A 369 8.70 -4.35 6.32
C LYS A 369 8.98 -3.01 7.00
N LEU A 370 8.59 -2.80 8.26
CA LEU A 370 8.87 -1.57 8.98
C LEU A 370 10.37 -1.38 9.24
N ASP A 371 11.05 -2.46 9.66
CA ASP A 371 12.51 -2.49 9.78
C ASP A 371 13.16 -2.17 8.42
N GLN A 372 12.63 -2.74 7.33
CA GLN A 372 13.15 -2.51 5.98
C GLN A 372 12.97 -1.05 5.55
N ALA A 373 11.81 -0.43 5.81
CA ALA A 373 11.55 0.98 5.49
C ALA A 373 12.58 1.91 6.16
N PHE A 374 12.87 1.69 7.44
CA PHE A 374 13.91 2.45 8.14
C PHE A 374 15.32 2.14 7.63
N GLN A 375 15.64 0.89 7.29
CA GLN A 375 16.93 0.57 6.70
C GLN A 375 17.11 1.21 5.31
N GLU A 376 16.07 1.26 4.48
CA GLU A 376 16.08 1.97 3.21
C GLU A 376 16.35 3.47 3.43
N ARG A 377 15.76 4.08 4.47
CA ARG A 377 16.07 5.46 4.84
C ARG A 377 17.53 5.64 5.27
N LYS A 378 18.10 4.70 6.03
CA LYS A 378 19.53 4.72 6.38
C LYS A 378 20.42 4.66 5.12
N LEU A 379 19.99 4.01 4.05
CA LEU A 379 20.76 3.98 2.79
C LEU A 379 20.90 5.37 2.16
N SER A 380 20.04 6.34 2.50
CA SER A 380 20.19 7.73 2.03
C SER A 380 21.49 8.38 2.47
N LEU A 381 22.10 7.90 3.56
CA LEU A 381 23.43 8.33 3.99
C LEU A 381 24.49 8.15 2.89
N LYS A 382 24.32 7.13 2.03
CA LYS A 382 25.23 6.87 0.90
C LYS A 382 25.05 7.89 -0.22
N MET A 383 23.86 8.49 -0.34
CA MET A 383 23.49 9.46 -1.38
C MET A 383 23.54 10.91 -0.91
N ALA A 384 23.85 11.14 0.37
CA ALA A 384 23.88 12.45 1.00
C ALA A 384 24.72 13.50 0.24
N ASN A 385 25.85 13.05 -0.31
CA ASN A 385 26.80 13.88 -1.07
C ASN A 385 26.63 13.73 -2.58
N SER A 386 25.65 12.95 -3.04
CA SER A 386 25.35 12.84 -4.47
C SER A 386 24.70 14.14 -4.96
N PRO A 387 24.90 14.48 -6.24
CA PRO A 387 24.20 15.59 -6.89
C PRO A 387 22.68 15.46 -6.72
N TRP A 388 22.01 16.61 -6.62
CA TRP A 388 20.57 16.64 -6.36
C TRP A 388 19.77 15.93 -7.46
N GLN A 389 20.21 15.98 -8.72
CA GLN A 389 19.56 15.28 -9.83
C GLN A 389 19.55 13.77 -9.64
N MET A 390 20.66 13.20 -9.14
CA MET A 390 20.76 11.76 -8.88
C MET A 390 19.85 11.33 -7.74
N ARG A 391 19.66 12.22 -6.76
CA ARG A 391 18.77 11.98 -5.62
C ARG A 391 17.31 12.12 -6.01
N ALA A 392 16.98 13.13 -6.81
CA ALA A 392 15.67 13.30 -7.41
C ALA A 392 15.31 12.09 -8.26
N LEU A 393 16.25 11.61 -9.10
CA LEU A 393 16.06 10.42 -9.93
C LEU A 393 15.77 9.16 -9.09
N ASP A 394 16.53 8.92 -8.02
CA ASP A 394 16.25 7.82 -7.10
C ASP A 394 14.88 7.93 -6.44
N SER A 395 14.48 9.13 -6.03
CA SER A 395 13.19 9.38 -5.40
C SER A 395 12.01 9.15 -6.35
N ILE A 396 12.06 9.67 -7.59
CA ILE A 396 10.99 9.45 -8.57
C ILE A 396 10.92 7.99 -9.05
N ILE A 397 12.05 7.27 -9.16
CA ILE A 397 12.04 5.85 -9.51
C ILE A 397 11.43 5.02 -8.38
N LYS A 398 11.73 5.35 -7.12
CA LYS A 398 11.13 4.68 -5.96
C LYS A 398 9.62 4.86 -5.91
N GLU A 399 9.16 6.07 -6.22
CA GLU A 399 7.73 6.37 -6.25
C GLU A 399 7.03 5.72 -7.44
N HIS A 400 7.61 5.77 -8.63
CA HIS A 400 7.09 5.05 -9.80
C HIS A 400 6.90 3.57 -9.52
N ARG A 401 7.90 2.92 -8.91
CA ARG A 401 7.81 1.53 -8.48
C ARG A 401 6.67 1.30 -7.48
N LEU A 402 6.51 2.19 -6.51
CA LEU A 402 5.43 2.09 -5.54
C LEU A 402 4.08 2.14 -6.26
N ASP A 403 3.88 3.09 -7.17
CA ASP A 403 2.61 3.28 -7.88
C ASP A 403 2.31 2.14 -8.86
N GLU A 404 3.32 1.59 -9.55
CA GLU A 404 3.16 0.36 -10.36
C GLU A 404 2.74 -0.85 -9.50
N ASN A 405 3.36 -1.02 -8.33
CA ASN A 405 3.01 -2.12 -7.44
C ASN A 405 1.60 -1.95 -6.87
N ARG A 406 1.19 -0.71 -6.56
CA ARG A 406 -0.17 -0.39 -6.12
C ARG A 406 -1.18 -0.71 -7.22
N LEU A 407 -0.86 -0.36 -8.46
CA LEU A 407 -1.70 -0.66 -9.63
C LEU A 407 -1.87 -2.17 -9.83
N GLU A 408 -0.78 -2.93 -9.76
CA GLU A 408 -0.79 -4.39 -9.90
C GLU A 408 -1.62 -5.06 -8.79
N GLN A 409 -1.34 -4.74 -7.52
CA GLN A 409 -2.09 -5.28 -6.39
C GLN A 409 -3.57 -4.94 -6.44
N PHE A 410 -3.89 -3.70 -6.81
CA PHE A 410 -5.27 -3.26 -6.93
C PHE A 410 -6.00 -4.02 -8.05
N HIS A 411 -5.37 -4.16 -9.23
CA HIS A 411 -5.91 -4.93 -10.34
C HIS A 411 -6.19 -6.38 -9.95
N ASP A 412 -5.24 -7.06 -9.30
CA ASP A 412 -5.41 -8.44 -8.82
C ASP A 412 -6.60 -8.57 -7.86
N ASN A 413 -6.71 -7.64 -6.90
CA ASN A 413 -7.82 -7.60 -5.95
C ASN A 413 -9.17 -7.36 -6.64
N LEU A 414 -9.22 -6.45 -7.61
CA LEU A 414 -10.42 -6.15 -8.38
C LEU A 414 -10.86 -7.36 -9.23
N VAL A 415 -9.92 -8.03 -9.90
CA VAL A 415 -10.21 -9.27 -10.64
C VAL A 415 -10.75 -10.34 -9.69
N GLY A 416 -10.14 -10.51 -8.52
CA GLY A 416 -10.63 -11.43 -7.49
C GLY A 416 -12.06 -11.13 -7.05
N LYS A 417 -12.39 -9.85 -6.83
CA LYS A 417 -13.74 -9.38 -6.51
C LYS A 417 -14.75 -9.67 -7.62
N ILE A 418 -14.39 -9.40 -8.88
CA ILE A 418 -15.23 -9.70 -10.06
C ILE A 418 -15.53 -11.19 -10.16
N GLU A 419 -14.52 -12.04 -9.93
CA GLU A 419 -14.71 -13.49 -9.94
C GLU A 419 -15.62 -13.97 -8.80
N GLN A 420 -15.51 -13.37 -7.61
CA GLN A 420 -16.41 -13.68 -6.51
C GLN A 420 -17.86 -13.27 -6.80
N GLU A 421 -18.10 -12.08 -7.35
CA GLU A 421 -19.44 -11.64 -7.77
C GLU A 421 -20.03 -12.62 -8.77
N TYR A 422 -19.29 -12.95 -9.83
CA TYR A 422 -19.69 -13.89 -10.87
C TYR A 422 -20.12 -15.24 -10.27
N ASN A 423 -19.26 -15.84 -9.44
CA ASN A 423 -19.55 -17.13 -8.83
C ASN A 423 -20.80 -17.09 -7.94
N ARG A 424 -21.01 -16.00 -7.21
CA ARG A 424 -22.19 -15.84 -6.34
C ARG A 424 -23.47 -15.65 -7.14
N LEU A 425 -23.43 -14.87 -8.22
CA LEU A 425 -24.56 -14.65 -9.12
C LEU A 425 -24.93 -15.93 -9.88
N ASP A 426 -23.93 -16.63 -10.42
CA ASP A 426 -24.09 -17.91 -11.11
C ASP A 426 -24.77 -18.95 -10.21
N GLN A 427 -24.26 -19.11 -8.99
CA GLN A 427 -24.84 -19.98 -7.97
C GLN A 427 -26.28 -19.60 -7.60
N ALA A 428 -26.56 -18.30 -7.48
CA ALA A 428 -27.89 -17.81 -7.16
C ALA A 428 -28.88 -18.06 -8.32
N ASN A 429 -28.44 -17.86 -9.57
CA ASN A 429 -29.24 -18.12 -10.77
C ASN A 429 -29.59 -19.61 -10.91
N HIS A 430 -28.62 -20.50 -10.73
CA HIS A 430 -28.85 -21.95 -10.70
C HIS A 430 -29.85 -22.36 -9.60
N PHE A 431 -29.75 -21.77 -8.41
CA PHE A 431 -30.67 -22.08 -7.32
C PHE A 431 -32.13 -21.72 -7.66
N VAL A 432 -32.36 -20.55 -8.26
CA VAL A 432 -33.72 -20.07 -8.59
C VAL A 432 -34.34 -20.86 -9.75
N GLU A 433 -33.52 -21.34 -10.69
CA GLU A 433 -33.98 -22.27 -11.74
C GLU A 433 -34.35 -23.63 -11.12
N LYS A 434 -33.43 -24.24 -10.34
CA LYS A 434 -33.65 -25.56 -9.71
C LYS A 434 -34.86 -25.60 -8.79
N THR A 435 -35.18 -24.49 -8.14
CA THR A 435 -36.35 -24.37 -7.25
C THR A 435 -37.63 -23.91 -7.97
N GLY A 436 -37.57 -23.76 -9.30
CA GLY A 436 -38.69 -23.37 -10.15
C GLY A 436 -39.25 -21.99 -9.80
N LYS A 437 -38.37 -21.05 -9.43
CA LYS A 437 -38.68 -19.62 -9.25
C LYS A 437 -38.67 -18.89 -10.59
N VAL A 438 -37.75 -19.28 -11.46
CA VAL A 438 -37.65 -18.89 -12.88
C VAL A 438 -37.73 -20.13 -13.76
N ASP A 439 -38.05 -19.95 -15.04
CA ASP A 439 -37.97 -21.02 -16.04
C ASP A 439 -36.59 -21.06 -16.70
N THR A 440 -36.36 -22.04 -17.57
CA THR A 440 -35.08 -22.25 -18.26
C THR A 440 -34.73 -21.10 -19.20
N GLU A 441 -35.72 -20.46 -19.84
CA GLU A 441 -35.46 -19.34 -20.77
C GLU A 441 -34.98 -18.09 -20.02
N THR A 442 -35.63 -17.78 -18.90
CA THR A 442 -35.17 -16.72 -17.98
C THR A 442 -33.80 -17.07 -17.40
N PHE A 443 -33.56 -18.33 -16.99
CA PHE A 443 -32.26 -18.76 -16.48
C PHE A 443 -31.14 -18.53 -17.50
N ASP A 444 -31.32 -18.98 -18.75
CA ASP A 444 -30.34 -18.83 -19.82
C ASP A 444 -30.07 -17.35 -20.13
N THR A 445 -31.12 -16.52 -20.14
CA THR A 445 -31.01 -15.08 -20.36
C THR A 445 -30.19 -14.39 -19.27
N ILE A 446 -30.51 -14.65 -17.99
CA ILE A 446 -29.78 -14.10 -16.85
C ILE A 446 -28.35 -14.63 -16.82
N ASN A 447 -28.14 -15.91 -17.14
CA ASN A 447 -26.82 -16.52 -17.19
C ASN A 447 -25.92 -15.79 -18.20
N ASN A 448 -26.44 -15.50 -19.39
CA ASN A 448 -25.73 -14.71 -20.40
C ASN A 448 -25.39 -13.30 -19.89
N TRP A 449 -26.30 -12.61 -19.19
CA TRP A 449 -26.01 -11.30 -18.61
C TRP A 449 -24.94 -11.36 -17.50
N ILE A 450 -24.94 -12.39 -16.66
CA ILE A 450 -23.91 -12.60 -15.63
C ILE A 450 -22.54 -12.81 -16.28
N HIS A 451 -22.45 -13.63 -17.33
CA HIS A 451 -21.21 -13.85 -18.08
C HIS A 451 -20.72 -12.57 -18.75
N GLU A 452 -21.62 -11.83 -19.42
CA GLU A 452 -21.29 -10.59 -20.12
C GLU A 452 -20.84 -9.50 -19.13
N ARG A 453 -21.52 -9.39 -17.98
CA ARG A 453 -21.10 -8.49 -16.88
C ARG A 453 -19.68 -8.79 -16.43
N LYS A 454 -19.37 -10.05 -16.14
CA LYS A 454 -18.00 -10.47 -15.76
C LYS A 454 -16.99 -10.11 -16.84
N SER A 455 -17.29 -10.43 -18.11
CA SER A 455 -16.38 -10.18 -19.22
C SER A 455 -16.08 -8.68 -19.36
N GLN A 456 -17.11 -7.84 -19.36
CA GLN A 456 -16.96 -6.39 -19.47
C GLN A 456 -16.15 -5.79 -18.32
N LEU A 457 -16.40 -6.23 -17.07
CA LEU A 457 -15.68 -5.75 -15.89
C LEU A 457 -14.21 -6.17 -15.91
N LYS A 458 -13.92 -7.42 -16.30
CA LYS A 458 -12.55 -7.91 -16.43
C LYS A 458 -11.80 -7.16 -17.53
N ASP A 459 -12.41 -7.01 -18.70
CA ASP A 459 -11.81 -6.27 -19.82
C ASP A 459 -11.60 -4.79 -19.46
N TYR A 460 -12.51 -4.19 -18.69
CA TYR A 460 -12.32 -2.85 -18.13
C TYR A 460 -11.10 -2.80 -17.21
N SER A 461 -10.99 -3.72 -16.24
CA SER A 461 -9.88 -3.78 -15.30
C SER A 461 -8.53 -3.92 -16.03
N ASP A 462 -8.44 -4.86 -16.97
CA ASP A 462 -7.22 -5.12 -17.75
C ASP A 462 -6.82 -3.90 -18.59
N ARG A 463 -7.78 -3.24 -19.26
CA ARG A 463 -7.51 -2.02 -20.03
C ARG A 463 -7.03 -0.88 -19.15
N ARG A 464 -7.73 -0.60 -18.03
CA ARG A 464 -7.34 0.49 -17.12
C ARG A 464 -5.97 0.27 -16.50
N GLN A 465 -5.63 -0.97 -16.15
CA GLN A 465 -4.28 -1.32 -15.69
C GLN A 465 -3.23 -0.99 -16.73
N GLN A 466 -3.43 -1.39 -17.99
CA GLN A 466 -2.48 -1.10 -19.08
C GLN A 466 -2.37 0.41 -19.35
N GLU A 467 -3.50 1.11 -19.44
CA GLU A 467 -3.54 2.55 -19.68
C GLU A 467 -2.77 3.32 -18.59
N ILE A 468 -3.04 3.04 -17.32
CA ILE A 468 -2.41 3.75 -16.21
C ILE A 468 -0.92 3.41 -16.12
N SER A 469 -0.53 2.14 -16.29
CA SER A 469 0.89 1.76 -16.31
C SER A 469 1.66 2.52 -17.41
N MET A 470 1.07 2.65 -18.60
CA MET A 470 1.67 3.47 -19.68
C MET A 470 1.77 4.96 -19.32
N GLU A 471 0.77 5.52 -18.62
CA GLU A 471 0.78 6.90 -18.16
C GLU A 471 1.85 7.15 -17.08
N LEU A 472 1.97 6.25 -16.11
CA LEU A 472 3.01 6.27 -15.09
C LEU A 472 4.39 6.17 -15.73
N ASP A 473 4.58 5.25 -16.68
CA ASP A 473 5.82 5.08 -17.44
C ASP A 473 6.21 6.35 -18.19
N LYS A 474 5.25 6.92 -18.92
CA LYS A 474 5.47 8.17 -19.66
C LYS A 474 5.81 9.33 -18.72
N ASN A 475 5.12 9.46 -17.59
CA ASN A 475 5.35 10.54 -16.64
C ASN A 475 6.76 10.47 -16.05
N TRP A 476 7.19 9.32 -15.53
CA TRP A 476 8.53 9.21 -14.93
C TRP A 476 9.63 9.41 -15.97
N GLN A 477 9.47 8.90 -17.20
CA GLN A 477 10.45 9.08 -18.27
C GLN A 477 10.61 10.55 -18.65
N ASN A 478 9.50 11.30 -18.72
CA ASN A 478 9.54 12.74 -18.96
C ASN A 478 10.30 13.46 -17.84
N GLN A 479 10.02 13.15 -16.57
CA GLN A 479 10.71 13.77 -15.45
C GLN A 479 12.19 13.38 -15.36
N ALA A 480 12.53 12.14 -15.68
CA ALA A 480 13.92 11.69 -15.79
C ALA A 480 14.69 12.44 -16.89
N ASN A 481 14.04 12.75 -18.02
CA ASN A 481 14.65 13.56 -19.08
C ASN A 481 14.88 15.02 -18.63
N VAL A 482 13.96 15.61 -17.86
CA VAL A 482 14.16 16.94 -17.25
C VAL A 482 15.41 16.93 -16.36
N LEU A 483 15.56 15.91 -15.51
CA LEU A 483 16.74 15.76 -14.64
C LEU A 483 18.03 15.56 -15.43
N LEU A 484 18.00 14.80 -16.53
CA LEU A 484 19.14 14.59 -17.44
C LEU A 484 19.58 15.91 -18.11
N ASP A 485 18.62 16.70 -18.56
CA ASP A 485 18.89 18.00 -19.18
C ASP A 485 19.49 18.98 -18.16
N ASP A 486 18.97 19.03 -16.94
CA ASP A 486 19.51 19.88 -15.88
C ASP A 486 20.89 19.43 -15.42
N TRP A 487 21.12 18.12 -15.30
CA TRP A 487 22.45 17.55 -15.07
C TRP A 487 23.46 18.00 -16.14
N SER A 488 23.04 17.97 -17.40
CA SER A 488 23.89 18.36 -18.53
C SER A 488 24.20 19.85 -18.55
N LYS A 489 23.19 20.70 -18.25
CA LYS A 489 23.38 22.16 -18.14
C LYS A 489 24.35 22.54 -17.02
N GLU A 490 24.41 21.73 -15.97
CA GLU A 490 25.34 21.91 -14.85
C GLU A 490 26.72 21.28 -15.09
N GLY A 491 26.98 20.78 -16.30
CA GLY A 491 28.29 20.23 -16.72
C GLY A 491 28.55 18.79 -16.29
N GLY A 492 27.50 18.07 -15.86
CA GLY A 492 27.58 16.66 -15.52
C GLY A 492 27.74 15.74 -16.74
N ASP A 493 28.42 14.60 -16.56
CA ASP A 493 28.57 13.59 -17.61
C ASP A 493 27.26 12.79 -17.77
N LYS A 494 26.63 12.88 -18.94
CA LYS A 494 25.39 12.15 -19.27
C LYS A 494 25.52 10.65 -19.05
N THR A 495 26.71 10.06 -19.25
CA THR A 495 26.90 8.62 -19.09
C THR A 495 26.76 8.18 -17.64
N GLU A 496 27.09 9.05 -16.67
CA GLU A 496 27.00 8.76 -15.24
C GLU A 496 25.55 8.66 -14.77
N ILE A 497 24.71 9.63 -15.14
CA ILE A 497 23.30 9.64 -14.75
C ILE A 497 22.50 8.54 -15.47
N ILE A 498 22.82 8.24 -16.72
CA ILE A 498 22.23 7.11 -17.46
C ILE A 498 22.61 5.78 -16.78
N LYS A 499 23.87 5.63 -16.34
CA LYS A 499 24.31 4.44 -15.61
C LYS A 499 23.57 4.29 -14.28
N GLN A 500 23.40 5.39 -13.54
CA GLN A 500 22.64 5.39 -12.29
C GLN A 500 21.17 5.01 -12.52
N ALA A 501 20.51 5.62 -13.52
CA ALA A 501 19.14 5.29 -13.89
C ALA A 501 18.98 3.79 -14.20
N LYS A 502 19.86 3.23 -15.04
CA LYS A 502 19.87 1.80 -15.38
C LYS A 502 20.05 0.91 -14.17
N GLN A 503 20.95 1.27 -13.25
CA GLN A 503 21.19 0.48 -12.05
C GLN A 503 19.96 0.48 -11.13
N LEU A 504 19.30 1.63 -10.97
CA LEU A 504 18.09 1.75 -10.16
C LEU A 504 16.93 0.94 -10.75
N LEU A 505 16.72 1.03 -12.08
CA LEU A 505 15.69 0.27 -12.79
C LEU A 505 15.97 -1.24 -12.83
N GLN A 506 17.24 -1.66 -12.98
CA GLN A 506 17.60 -3.08 -12.92
C GLN A 506 17.39 -3.67 -11.52
N ASN A 507 17.73 -2.92 -10.47
CA ASN A 507 17.45 -3.33 -9.10
C ASN A 507 15.95 -3.48 -8.87
N ASP A 508 15.13 -2.63 -9.52
CA ASP A 508 13.68 -2.75 -9.45
C ASP A 508 13.17 -4.02 -10.13
N LEU A 509 13.55 -4.26 -11.39
CA LEU A 509 13.19 -5.48 -12.11
C LEU A 509 13.60 -6.75 -11.34
N LEU A 510 14.81 -6.74 -10.75
CA LEU A 510 15.30 -7.86 -9.95
C LEU A 510 14.48 -8.03 -8.66
N LYS A 511 14.12 -6.93 -7.98
CA LYS A 511 13.28 -6.97 -6.78
C LYS A 511 11.89 -7.54 -7.12
N LYS A 512 11.25 -7.06 -8.19
CA LYS A 512 9.96 -7.60 -8.69
C LYS A 512 10.06 -9.09 -9.00
N GLN A 513 11.10 -9.53 -9.72
CA GLN A 513 11.31 -10.95 -10.01
C GLN A 513 11.52 -11.80 -8.75
N MET A 514 12.25 -11.29 -7.77
CA MET A 514 12.47 -11.99 -6.50
C MET A 514 11.20 -12.07 -5.65
N ASP A 515 10.39 -11.01 -5.63
CA ASP A 515 9.14 -10.99 -4.85
C ASP A 515 8.08 -11.89 -5.50
N LEU A 516 7.97 -11.91 -6.83
CA LEU A 516 7.18 -12.89 -7.59
C LEU A 516 7.64 -14.33 -7.33
N TYR A 517 8.96 -14.56 -7.26
CA TYR A 517 9.51 -15.87 -6.95
C TYR A 517 9.11 -16.32 -5.53
N LYS A 518 9.16 -15.43 -4.53
CA LYS A 518 8.75 -15.73 -3.15
C LYS A 518 7.24 -15.96 -3.03
N LEU A 519 6.42 -15.17 -3.73
CA LEU A 519 4.97 -15.39 -3.80
C LEU A 519 4.65 -16.79 -4.36
N LYS A 520 5.34 -17.20 -5.44
CA LYS A 520 5.20 -18.55 -6.00
C LYS A 520 5.68 -19.65 -5.07
N GLN A 521 6.75 -19.43 -4.30
CA GLN A 521 7.20 -20.39 -3.27
C GLN A 521 6.18 -20.52 -2.13
N ASN A 522 5.63 -19.40 -1.66
CA ASN A 522 4.59 -19.40 -0.62
C ASN A 522 3.28 -20.05 -1.10
N GLN A 523 2.97 -19.99 -2.40
CA GLN A 523 1.84 -20.72 -3.01
C GLN A 523 2.15 -22.21 -3.21
N ALA A 524 3.41 -22.59 -3.45
CA ALA A 524 3.83 -23.98 -3.59
C ALA A 524 3.89 -24.74 -2.25
N ASP A 525 4.12 -24.04 -1.13
CA ASP A 525 4.07 -24.62 0.22
C ASP A 525 2.63 -24.80 0.76
N VAL A 526 1.61 -24.40 -0.01
CA VAL A 526 0.17 -24.51 0.31
C VAL A 526 -0.53 -25.61 -0.51
N HIS A 527 0.19 -26.30 -1.41
CA HIS A 527 -0.26 -27.48 -2.17
C HIS A 527 0.53 -28.73 -1.78
#